data_AF-A0A382BS26-F1
#
_entry.id   AF-A0A382BS26-F1
#
_cell.length_a   1.000
_cell.length_b   1.000
_cell.length_c   1.000
_cell.angle_alpha   90.00
_cell.angle_beta   90.00
_cell.angle_gamma   90.00
#
_symmetry.space_group_name_H-M   'P 1'
#
loop_
_entity.id
_entity.type
_entity.pdbx_description
1 polymer ?
#
loop_
_entity_poly.entity_id
_entity_poly.type
_entity_poly.pdbx_seq_one_letter_code
_entity_poly.pdbx_strand_id
1 'polypeptide(L)'
;MVPFFNSFDSIYEAHGWFHSTFTPPLVVAVFLGIFWKRFTTPAVIATFLMGAALMIMGQFFPQLVSPFSHGIELRPDRGYSYIGALYNLVVCGGVGVIVSLFTQPESSEKVKGLTVFDVQLLREIFKGSKPNDKQGENVEVSWIANKVQGDVVHFSKQDMDRMAAHKGDLVYVSDSRKWLGGLKSIHSVYGEPHEEEGIVYISEEQLGHGQFVKGKSLIAEKEM
;
A
#
# COMPACT_ATOMS: atom_id res chain seq x y z
N MET A 1 6.30 31.51 -0.16
CA MET A 1 6.46 30.43 0.85
C MET A 1 7.45 30.82 1.94
N VAL A 2 8.67 31.29 1.63
CA VAL A 2 9.68 31.72 2.64
C VAL A 2 9.16 32.70 3.73
N PRO A 3 8.31 33.71 3.45
CA PRO A 3 7.86 34.65 4.48
C PRO A 3 6.91 34.05 5.52
N PHE A 4 6.11 33.05 5.13
CA PHE A 4 5.12 32.40 6.00
C PHE A 4 5.77 31.36 6.93
N PHE A 5 6.76 30.61 6.44
CA PHE A 5 7.51 29.69 7.30
C PHE A 5 8.38 30.43 8.33
N ASN A 6 8.74 31.69 8.06
CA ASN A 6 9.51 32.55 8.96
C ASN A 6 8.70 33.11 10.14
N SER A 7 7.37 32.90 10.18
CA SER A 7 6.52 33.30 11.32
C SER A 7 6.37 32.21 12.39
N PHE A 8 6.95 31.02 12.18
CA PHE A 8 6.96 29.92 13.14
C PHE A 8 8.31 29.85 13.87
N ASP A 9 8.31 29.43 15.15
CA ASP A 9 9.56 29.35 15.93
C ASP A 9 10.47 28.21 15.48
N SER A 10 9.91 27.20 14.81
CA SER A 10 10.68 26.07 14.28
C SER A 10 10.06 25.51 13.00
N ILE A 11 10.92 24.86 12.20
CA ILE A 11 10.50 24.10 11.01
C ILE A 11 9.53 22.98 11.41
N TYR A 12 9.72 22.36 12.58
CA TYR A 12 8.83 21.31 13.09
C TYR A 12 7.42 21.81 13.36
N GLU A 13 7.28 23.02 13.93
CA GLU A 13 5.98 23.61 14.19
C GLU A 13 5.26 24.00 12.90
N ALA A 14 5.98 24.59 11.94
CA ALA A 14 5.41 24.94 10.65
C ALA A 14 4.99 23.70 9.85
N HIS A 15 5.80 22.64 9.88
CA HIS A 15 5.49 21.35 9.27
C HIS A 15 4.27 20.69 9.94
N GLY A 16 4.21 20.71 11.27
CA GLY A 16 3.06 20.19 12.02
C GLY A 16 1.77 20.95 11.72
N TRP A 17 1.83 22.28 11.64
CA TRP A 17 0.70 23.11 11.24
C TRP A 17 0.22 22.79 9.82
N PHE A 18 1.16 22.67 8.87
CA PHE A 18 0.85 22.30 7.49
C PHE A 18 0.14 20.95 7.41
N HIS A 19 0.70 19.92 8.06
CA HIS A 19 0.07 18.61 8.12
C HIS A 19 -1.30 18.63 8.80
N SER A 20 -1.45 19.36 9.90
CA SER A 20 -2.74 19.47 10.58
C SER A 20 -3.83 20.15 9.74
N THR A 21 -3.45 20.93 8.72
CA THR A 21 -4.39 21.69 7.87
C THR A 21 -4.70 20.97 6.55
N PHE A 22 -3.73 20.30 5.93
CA PHE A 22 -3.95 19.69 4.61
C PHE A 22 -4.18 18.18 4.66
N THR A 23 -3.60 17.48 5.64
CA THR A 23 -3.69 16.03 5.73
C THR A 23 -5.07 15.51 6.12
N PRO A 24 -5.87 16.15 7.01
CA PRO A 24 -7.16 15.61 7.45
C PRO A 24 -8.17 15.30 6.34
N PRO A 25 -8.50 16.22 5.40
CA PRO A 25 -9.48 15.91 4.35
C PRO A 25 -9.02 14.79 3.43
N LEU A 26 -7.70 14.73 3.12
CA LEU A 26 -7.12 13.69 2.29
C LEU A 26 -7.17 12.32 2.98
N VAL A 27 -6.75 12.25 4.25
CA VAL A 27 -6.78 11.00 5.02
C VAL A 27 -8.20 10.49 5.16
N VAL A 28 -9.17 11.35 5.49
CA VAL A 28 -10.58 10.97 5.57
C VAL A 28 -11.08 10.44 4.23
N ALA A 29 -10.78 11.13 3.13
CA ALA A 29 -11.23 10.72 1.80
C ALA A 29 -10.66 9.36 1.38
N VAL A 30 -9.36 9.14 1.59
CA VAL A 30 -8.68 7.87 1.28
C VAL A 30 -9.16 6.75 2.19
N PHE A 31 -9.22 7.00 3.50
CA PHE A 31 -9.61 5.98 4.48
C PHE A 31 -11.06 5.54 4.27
N LEU A 32 -12.01 6.48 4.20
CA LEU A 32 -13.41 6.12 3.95
C LEU A 32 -13.61 5.55 2.54
N GLY A 33 -12.86 6.01 1.53
CA GLY A 33 -12.91 5.44 0.19
C GLY A 33 -12.49 3.96 0.15
N ILE A 34 -11.44 3.58 0.89
CA ILE A 34 -10.94 2.20 0.95
C ILE A 34 -11.83 1.30 1.82
N PHE A 35 -12.28 1.81 2.97
CA PHE A 35 -12.95 1.00 4.00
C PHE A 35 -14.48 1.10 4.00
N TRP A 36 -15.09 1.96 3.18
CA TRP A 36 -16.54 2.13 3.15
C TRP A 36 -17.09 2.22 1.72
N LYS A 37 -17.62 1.10 1.21
CA LYS A 37 -18.17 0.97 -0.16
C LYS A 37 -19.26 2.00 -0.52
N ARG A 38 -19.90 2.62 0.48
CA ARG A 38 -20.93 3.65 0.28
C ARG A 38 -20.34 5.04 0.05
N PHE A 39 -19.06 5.26 0.35
CA PHE A 39 -18.46 6.58 0.30
C PHE A 39 -18.45 7.12 -1.15
N THR A 40 -19.07 8.28 -1.34
CA THR A 40 -19.41 8.79 -2.68
C THR A 40 -18.48 9.92 -3.12
N THR A 41 -18.36 10.13 -4.44
CA THR A 41 -17.60 11.27 -4.98
C THR A 41 -18.09 12.63 -4.46
N PRO A 42 -19.41 12.90 -4.36
CA PRO A 42 -19.90 14.12 -3.70
C PRO A 42 -19.47 14.24 -2.23
N ALA A 43 -19.40 13.13 -1.48
CA ALA A 43 -18.93 13.14 -0.10
C ALA A 43 -17.44 13.49 0.01
N VAL A 44 -16.61 13.01 -0.92
CA VAL A 44 -15.19 13.42 -1.02
C VAL A 44 -15.10 14.92 -1.27
N ILE A 45 -15.80 15.44 -2.28
CA ILE A 45 -15.77 16.88 -2.62
C ILE A 45 -16.26 17.73 -1.43
N ALA A 46 -17.34 17.30 -0.78
CA ALA A 46 -17.85 17.93 0.43
C ALA A 46 -16.82 17.95 1.57
N THR A 47 -16.12 16.84 1.79
CA THR A 47 -15.05 16.75 2.80
C THR A 47 -13.95 17.77 2.53
N PHE A 48 -13.55 17.95 1.26
CA PHE A 48 -12.54 18.93 0.89
C PHE A 48 -13.02 20.39 0.98
N LEU A 49 -14.27 20.68 0.58
CA LEU A 49 -14.78 22.06 0.57
C LEU A 49 -15.39 22.47 1.91
N MET A 50 -16.42 21.76 2.35
CA MET A 50 -17.13 22.06 3.61
C MET A 50 -16.28 21.66 4.83
N GLY A 51 -15.55 20.55 4.76
CA GLY A 51 -14.60 20.20 5.82
C GLY A 51 -13.51 21.26 5.99
N ALA A 52 -12.86 21.69 4.90
CA ALA A 52 -11.87 22.77 4.98
C ALA A 52 -12.46 24.09 5.50
N ALA A 53 -13.69 24.44 5.12
CA ALA A 53 -14.38 25.61 5.68
C ALA A 53 -14.57 25.50 7.20
N LEU A 54 -14.97 24.34 7.72
CA LEU A 54 -15.12 24.09 9.16
C LEU A 54 -13.79 24.05 9.91
N MET A 55 -12.72 23.60 9.26
CA MET A 55 -11.36 23.63 9.80
C MET A 55 -10.88 25.08 9.96
N ILE A 56 -11.04 25.90 8.91
CA ILE A 56 -10.72 27.34 8.95
C ILE A 56 -11.57 28.02 10.03
N MET A 57 -12.85 27.70 10.13
CA MET A 57 -13.72 28.22 11.19
C MET A 57 -13.21 27.83 12.59
N GLY A 58 -12.74 26.60 12.78
CA GLY A 58 -12.13 26.15 14.04
C GLY A 58 -10.84 26.88 14.41
N GLN A 59 -10.08 27.36 13.42
CA GLN A 59 -8.90 28.21 13.64
C GLN A 59 -9.28 29.61 14.15
N PHE A 60 -10.34 30.21 13.61
CA PHE A 60 -10.82 31.53 14.05
C PHE A 60 -11.62 31.48 15.36
N PHE A 61 -12.30 30.36 15.64
CA PHE A 61 -13.12 30.17 16.83
C PHE A 61 -12.62 28.98 17.66
N PRO A 62 -11.61 29.18 18.54
CA PRO A 62 -11.06 28.11 19.38
C PRO A 62 -12.11 27.41 20.26
N GLN A 63 -13.23 28.06 20.53
CA GLN A 63 -14.36 27.48 21.27
C GLN A 63 -14.90 26.19 20.61
N LEU A 64 -14.80 26.06 19.28
CA LEU A 64 -15.22 24.85 18.55
C LEU A 64 -14.31 23.65 18.80
N VAL A 65 -13.02 23.90 19.04
CA VAL A 65 -12.00 22.88 19.33
C VAL A 65 -11.97 22.52 20.82
N SER A 66 -12.44 23.42 21.69
CA SER A 66 -12.43 23.26 23.14
C SER A 66 -13.04 21.95 23.69
N PRO A 67 -14.09 21.34 23.09
CA PRO A 67 -14.60 20.05 23.55
C PRO A 67 -13.58 18.91 23.42
N PHE A 68 -12.59 19.06 22.54
CA PHE A 68 -11.54 18.08 22.32
C PHE A 68 -10.28 18.37 23.15
N SER A 69 -10.10 19.59 23.67
CA SER A 69 -8.86 20.07 24.28
C SER A 69 -8.66 19.69 25.76
N HIS A 70 -9.21 18.55 26.20
CA HIS A 70 -9.06 18.09 27.57
C HIS A 70 -7.57 17.90 27.93
N GLY A 71 -7.06 18.75 28.84
CA GLY A 71 -5.64 18.73 29.26
C GLY A 71 -4.67 19.48 28.35
N ILE A 72 -5.15 20.26 27.39
CA ILE A 72 -4.31 21.04 26.47
C ILE A 72 -4.70 22.52 26.57
N GLU A 73 -3.73 23.34 26.96
CA GLU A 73 -3.93 24.78 27.05
C GLU A 73 -3.97 25.44 25.67
N LEU A 74 -4.85 26.43 25.55
CA LEU A 74 -4.91 27.29 24.38
C LEU A 74 -3.68 28.20 24.39
N ARG A 75 -2.84 28.11 23.35
CA ARG A 75 -1.70 29.03 23.22
C ARG A 75 -2.21 30.38 22.70
N PRO A 76 -1.90 31.49 23.39
CA PRO A 76 -2.19 32.83 22.86
C PRO A 76 -1.59 32.97 21.46
N ASP A 77 -2.35 33.53 20.52
CA ASP A 77 -1.98 33.79 19.11
C ASP A 77 -1.71 32.57 18.20
N ARG A 78 -1.56 31.35 18.73
CA ARG A 78 -1.29 30.13 17.93
C ARG A 78 -2.38 29.07 17.95
N GLY A 79 -3.39 29.26 18.80
CA GLY A 79 -4.49 28.33 18.92
C GLY A 79 -4.09 27.02 19.61
N TYR A 80 -4.86 25.96 19.37
CA TYR A 80 -4.56 24.64 19.89
C TYR A 80 -3.46 23.97 19.07
N SER A 81 -2.59 23.20 19.74
CA SER A 81 -1.52 22.43 19.09
C SER A 81 -2.10 21.20 18.35
N TYR A 82 -1.56 20.01 18.55
CA TYR A 82 -1.96 18.78 17.84
C TYR A 82 -3.46 18.45 17.94
N ILE A 83 -4.18 18.90 18.97
CA ILE A 83 -5.62 18.61 19.12
C ILE A 83 -6.48 19.30 18.05
N GLY A 84 -5.99 20.38 17.44
CA GLY A 84 -6.63 20.95 16.26
C GLY A 84 -6.70 19.96 15.09
N ALA A 85 -5.69 19.10 14.93
CA ALA A 85 -5.69 18.06 13.91
C ALA A 85 -6.79 17.00 14.16
N LEU A 86 -7.05 16.65 15.43
CA LEU A 86 -8.14 15.73 15.78
C LEU A 86 -9.50 16.35 15.45
N TYR A 87 -9.73 17.60 15.84
CA TYR A 87 -10.94 18.33 15.45
C TYR A 87 -11.10 18.35 13.93
N ASN A 88 -10.03 18.66 13.19
CA ASN A 88 -10.05 18.71 11.72
C ASN A 88 -10.43 17.35 11.12
N LEU A 89 -9.92 16.23 11.65
CA LEU A 89 -10.31 14.88 11.24
C LEU A 89 -11.79 14.61 11.52
N VAL A 90 -12.29 15.01 12.69
CA VAL A 90 -13.69 14.79 13.08
C VAL A 90 -14.64 15.59 12.20
N VAL A 91 -14.36 16.88 11.92
CA VAL A 91 -15.25 17.68 11.07
C VAL A 91 -15.23 17.23 9.62
N CYS A 92 -14.05 16.91 9.06
CA CYS A 92 -13.94 16.33 7.72
C CYS A 92 -14.67 14.98 7.64
N GLY A 93 -14.41 14.08 8.60
CA GLY A 93 -15.07 12.78 8.69
C GLY A 93 -16.58 12.91 8.82
N GLY A 94 -17.05 13.77 9.71
CA GLY A 94 -18.48 14.04 9.93
C GLY A 94 -19.16 14.55 8.67
N VAL A 95 -18.59 15.54 7.99
CA VAL A 95 -19.12 16.06 6.71
C VAL A 95 -19.17 14.95 5.67
N GLY A 96 -18.08 14.20 5.49
CA GLY A 96 -18.03 13.10 4.52
C GLY A 96 -19.08 12.02 4.80
N VAL A 97 -19.23 11.62 6.06
CA VAL A 97 -20.22 10.63 6.47
C VAL A 97 -21.64 11.14 6.23
N ILE A 98 -21.97 12.35 6.69
CA ILE A 98 -23.30 12.94 6.53
C ILE A 98 -23.65 13.03 5.04
N VAL A 99 -22.79 13.62 4.21
CA VAL A 99 -23.06 13.76 2.78
C VAL A 99 -23.16 12.39 2.09
N SER A 100 -22.34 11.41 2.48
CA SER A 100 -22.43 10.04 1.95
C SER A 100 -23.75 9.34 2.31
N LEU A 101 -24.34 9.65 3.48
CA LEU A 101 -25.64 9.10 3.87
C LEU A 101 -26.78 9.71 3.05
N PHE A 102 -26.72 11.01 2.74
CA PHE A 102 -27.73 11.73 1.96
C PHE A 102 -27.53 11.65 0.43
N THR A 103 -26.45 11.05 -0.05
CA THR A 103 -26.19 10.86 -1.49
C THR A 103 -26.39 9.41 -1.92
N GLN A 104 -26.65 9.22 -3.20
CA GLN A 104 -26.83 7.87 -3.77
C GLN A 104 -25.47 7.17 -3.88
N PRO A 105 -25.31 5.95 -3.34
CA PRO A 105 -24.11 5.17 -3.54
C PRO A 105 -23.92 4.81 -5.01
N GLU A 106 -22.66 4.70 -5.44
CA GLU A 106 -22.32 4.17 -6.75
C GLU A 106 -22.69 2.68 -6.85
N SER A 107 -22.84 2.18 -8.08
CA SER A 107 -23.16 0.77 -8.31
C SER A 107 -22.02 -0.14 -7.82
N SER A 108 -22.38 -1.34 -7.37
CA SER A 108 -21.42 -2.34 -6.88
C SER A 108 -20.34 -2.68 -7.91
N GLU A 109 -20.67 -2.67 -9.20
CA GLU A 109 -19.73 -2.92 -10.29
C GLU A 109 -18.64 -1.85 -10.41
N LYS A 110 -18.96 -0.57 -10.19
CA LYS A 110 -17.96 0.51 -10.26
C LYS A 110 -17.00 0.51 -9.08
N VAL A 111 -17.48 0.06 -7.91
CA VAL A 111 -16.72 0.05 -6.65
C VAL A 111 -15.92 -1.25 -6.49
N LYS A 112 -16.25 -2.28 -7.28
CA LYS A 112 -15.60 -3.59 -7.25
C LYS A 112 -14.11 -3.48 -7.51
N GLY A 113 -13.29 -3.97 -6.58
CA GLY A 113 -11.83 -3.94 -6.67
C GLY A 113 -11.20 -2.61 -6.22
N LEU A 114 -11.99 -1.63 -5.78
CA LEU A 114 -11.45 -0.36 -5.24
C LEU A 114 -11.36 -0.35 -3.71
N THR A 115 -11.96 -1.35 -3.05
CA THR A 115 -12.04 -1.42 -1.59
C THR A 115 -11.30 -2.62 -1.03
N VAL A 116 -10.91 -2.53 0.25
CA VAL A 116 -10.19 -3.61 0.95
C VAL A 116 -10.99 -4.93 1.01
N PHE A 117 -12.32 -4.87 0.84
CA PHE A 117 -13.16 -6.06 0.88
C PHE A 117 -13.06 -6.93 -0.38
N ASP A 118 -12.47 -6.40 -1.45
CA ASP A 118 -12.34 -7.11 -2.72
C ASP A 118 -10.91 -7.65 -2.91
N VAL A 119 -10.11 -7.71 -1.84
CA VAL A 119 -8.70 -8.15 -1.89
C VAL A 119 -8.54 -9.53 -2.53
N GLN A 120 -9.41 -10.50 -2.23
CA GLN A 120 -9.33 -11.83 -2.84
C GLN A 120 -9.55 -11.79 -4.35
N LEU A 121 -10.54 -11.00 -4.79
CA LEU A 121 -10.80 -10.76 -6.20
C LEU A 121 -9.61 -10.05 -6.87
N LEU A 122 -9.02 -9.06 -6.22
CA LEU A 122 -7.85 -8.36 -6.73
C LEU A 122 -6.65 -9.28 -6.89
N ARG A 123 -6.44 -10.22 -5.97
CA ARG A 123 -5.40 -11.25 -6.08
C ARG A 123 -5.66 -12.17 -7.27
N GLU A 124 -6.91 -12.58 -7.50
CA GLU A 124 -7.30 -13.35 -8.68
C GLU A 124 -7.07 -12.59 -9.99
N ILE A 125 -7.43 -11.29 -10.04
CA ILE A 125 -7.20 -10.42 -11.21
C ILE A 125 -5.70 -10.24 -11.46
N PHE A 126 -4.92 -9.99 -10.41
CA PHE A 126 -3.47 -9.79 -10.50
C PHE A 126 -2.76 -11.05 -11.02
N LYS A 127 -3.09 -12.22 -10.45
CA LYS A 127 -2.52 -13.50 -10.88
C LYS A 127 -3.06 -13.98 -12.24
N GLY A 128 -4.29 -13.57 -12.60
CA GLY A 128 -5.04 -14.09 -13.75
C GLY A 128 -5.65 -15.48 -13.52
N SER A 129 -5.49 -16.04 -12.33
CA SER A 129 -6.02 -17.34 -11.92
C SER A 129 -6.24 -17.38 -10.39
N LYS A 130 -6.78 -18.48 -9.86
CA LYS A 130 -6.99 -18.60 -8.40
C LYS A 130 -5.63 -18.60 -7.66
N PRO A 131 -5.46 -17.74 -6.64
CA PRO A 131 -4.29 -17.79 -5.76
C PRO A 131 -4.15 -19.14 -5.08
N ASN A 132 -2.92 -19.63 -5.00
CA ASN A 132 -2.52 -20.84 -4.31
C ASN A 132 -1.91 -20.46 -2.95
N ASP A 133 -2.79 -20.34 -1.95
CA ASP A 133 -2.45 -19.94 -0.58
C ASP A 133 -1.83 -21.07 0.27
N LYS A 134 -1.59 -22.25 -0.31
CA LYS A 134 -1.00 -23.37 0.44
C LYS A 134 0.43 -23.01 0.85
N GLN A 135 0.71 -22.93 2.15
CA GLN A 135 2.05 -22.59 2.62
C GLN A 135 3.06 -23.69 2.23
N GLY A 136 4.22 -23.26 1.71
CA GLY A 136 5.36 -24.12 1.42
C GLY A 136 6.64 -23.60 2.07
N GLU A 137 7.76 -24.25 1.79
CA GLU A 137 9.09 -23.84 2.24
C GLU A 137 9.81 -22.99 1.19
N ASN A 138 10.70 -22.09 1.62
CA ASN A 138 11.66 -21.46 0.72
C ASN A 138 12.78 -22.45 0.42
N VAL A 139 13.22 -22.51 -0.83
CA VAL A 139 14.31 -23.41 -1.26
C VAL A 139 15.53 -22.60 -1.71
N GLU A 140 16.71 -23.14 -1.43
CA GLU A 140 17.97 -22.62 -1.97
C GLU A 140 18.36 -23.47 -3.19
N VAL A 141 18.53 -22.80 -4.34
CA VAL A 141 18.78 -23.44 -5.63
C VAL A 141 20.00 -22.85 -6.33
N SER A 142 20.71 -23.68 -7.09
CA SER A 142 21.64 -23.23 -8.12
C SER A 142 20.87 -22.93 -9.40
N TRP A 143 21.43 -22.12 -10.31
CA TRP A 143 20.73 -21.71 -11.51
C TRP A 143 21.50 -22.05 -12.80
N ILE A 144 20.75 -22.35 -13.86
CA ILE A 144 21.27 -22.54 -15.22
C ILE A 144 20.49 -21.62 -16.17
N ALA A 145 21.20 -20.72 -16.86
CA ALA A 145 20.61 -19.85 -17.86
C ALA A 145 20.48 -20.54 -19.24
N ASN A 146 19.76 -19.91 -20.18
CA ASN A 146 19.57 -20.37 -21.57
C ASN A 146 18.77 -21.66 -21.77
N LYS A 147 18.06 -22.14 -20.76
CA LYS A 147 17.24 -23.36 -20.87
C LYS A 147 15.77 -23.09 -21.18
N VAL A 148 15.31 -21.88 -20.89
CA VAL A 148 13.91 -21.45 -20.99
C VAL A 148 13.80 -20.09 -21.67
N GLN A 149 12.62 -19.78 -22.21
CA GLN A 149 12.32 -18.52 -22.88
C GLN A 149 11.15 -17.82 -22.19
N GLY A 150 11.18 -16.48 -22.22
CA GLY A 150 10.15 -15.64 -21.61
C GLY A 150 10.34 -15.46 -20.11
N ASP A 151 9.24 -15.11 -19.43
CA ASP A 151 9.21 -14.82 -18.00
C ASP A 151 8.73 -16.01 -17.17
N VAL A 152 9.27 -17.19 -17.48
CA VAL A 152 8.93 -18.45 -16.82
C VAL A 152 10.20 -19.11 -16.33
N VAL A 153 10.19 -19.55 -15.08
CA VAL A 153 11.28 -20.32 -14.47
C VAL A 153 10.84 -21.75 -14.21
N HIS A 154 11.74 -22.69 -14.44
CA HIS A 154 11.44 -24.11 -14.25
C HIS A 154 12.24 -24.63 -13.06
N PHE A 155 11.55 -25.32 -12.16
CA PHE A 155 12.12 -25.93 -10.96
C PHE A 155 11.99 -27.44 -11.04
N SER A 156 12.71 -28.14 -10.16
CA SER A 156 12.54 -29.58 -10.02
C SER A 156 11.16 -29.93 -9.45
N LYS A 157 10.65 -31.13 -9.75
CA LYS A 157 9.42 -31.64 -9.15
C LYS A 157 9.47 -31.62 -7.62
N GLN A 158 10.61 -32.02 -7.05
CA GLN A 158 10.79 -32.06 -5.60
C GLN A 158 10.79 -30.66 -4.98
N ASP A 159 11.43 -29.68 -5.61
CA ASP A 159 11.44 -28.30 -5.13
C ASP A 159 10.03 -27.69 -5.19
N MET A 160 9.32 -27.89 -6.30
CA MET A 160 7.93 -27.43 -6.44
C MET A 160 7.01 -28.07 -5.39
N ASP A 161 7.18 -29.36 -5.09
CA ASP A 161 6.42 -30.05 -4.05
C ASP A 161 6.71 -29.46 -2.65
N ARG A 162 7.98 -29.22 -2.32
CA ARG A 162 8.40 -28.60 -1.04
C ARG A 162 7.85 -27.18 -0.88
N MET A 163 7.81 -26.42 -1.97
CA MET A 163 7.28 -25.06 -2.01
C MET A 163 5.75 -25.03 -2.13
N ALA A 164 5.10 -26.18 -2.26
CA ALA A 164 3.68 -26.30 -2.53
C ALA A 164 3.24 -25.44 -3.74
N ALA A 165 4.08 -25.39 -4.77
CA ALA A 165 3.93 -24.60 -5.98
C ALA A 165 3.40 -25.46 -7.13
N HIS A 166 2.59 -24.86 -7.99
CA HIS A 166 2.10 -25.45 -9.22
C HIS A 166 2.49 -24.58 -10.42
N LYS A 167 2.45 -25.17 -11.61
CA LYS A 167 2.61 -24.41 -12.86
C LYS A 167 1.61 -23.24 -12.90
N GLY A 168 2.11 -22.05 -13.21
CA GLY A 168 1.32 -20.82 -13.27
C GLY A 168 1.23 -20.05 -11.95
N ASP A 169 1.76 -20.57 -10.85
CA ASP A 169 1.96 -19.81 -9.62
C ASP A 169 3.08 -18.76 -9.81
N LEU A 170 3.10 -17.75 -8.94
CA LEU A 170 4.12 -16.71 -8.95
C LEU A 170 5.27 -17.04 -8.00
N VAL A 171 6.48 -16.70 -8.42
CA VAL A 171 7.72 -16.94 -7.68
C VAL A 171 8.57 -15.69 -7.61
N TYR A 172 9.06 -15.45 -6.40
CA TYR A 172 10.13 -14.50 -6.16
C TYR A 172 11.46 -15.25 -6.05
N VAL A 173 12.41 -14.94 -6.93
CA VAL A 173 13.75 -15.52 -6.92
C VAL A 173 14.76 -14.43 -6.60
N SER A 174 15.55 -14.62 -5.55
CA SER A 174 16.51 -13.63 -5.05
C SER A 174 17.86 -14.26 -4.77
N ASP A 175 18.92 -13.46 -4.77
CA ASP A 175 20.25 -13.91 -4.33
C ASP A 175 20.22 -14.35 -2.85
N SER A 176 20.90 -15.45 -2.51
CA SER A 176 20.89 -16.00 -1.14
C SER A 176 21.49 -15.08 -0.07
N ARG A 177 22.26 -14.07 -0.47
CA ARG A 177 22.89 -13.11 0.44
C ARG A 177 21.89 -12.05 0.90
N LYS A 178 21.41 -12.19 2.14
CA LYS A 178 20.39 -11.31 2.77
C LYS A 178 20.68 -9.80 2.68
N TRP A 179 21.94 -9.37 2.72
CA TRP A 179 22.29 -7.94 2.68
C TRP A 179 22.11 -7.30 1.29
N LEU A 180 21.86 -8.10 0.25
CA LEU A 180 21.49 -7.56 -1.06
C LEU A 180 20.02 -7.12 -1.11
N GLY A 181 19.19 -7.45 -0.13
CA GLY A 181 17.87 -6.84 0.08
C GLY A 181 16.95 -6.78 -1.14
N GLY A 182 17.04 -7.76 -2.05
CA GLY A 182 16.29 -7.78 -3.30
C GLY A 182 16.89 -6.97 -4.47
N LEU A 183 18.07 -6.36 -4.32
CA LEU A 183 18.79 -5.70 -5.42
C LEU A 183 19.15 -6.67 -6.57
N LYS A 184 19.24 -7.96 -6.25
CA LYS A 184 19.45 -9.05 -7.20
C LYS A 184 18.33 -10.05 -7.08
N SER A 185 17.19 -9.73 -7.68
CA SER A 185 16.00 -10.58 -7.65
C SER A 185 15.11 -10.36 -8.87
N ILE A 186 14.24 -11.32 -9.11
CA ILE A 186 13.18 -11.26 -10.12
C ILE A 186 11.87 -11.79 -9.53
N HIS A 187 10.76 -11.30 -10.08
CA HIS A 187 9.47 -11.97 -10.01
C HIS A 187 9.27 -12.73 -11.32
N SER A 188 8.72 -13.93 -11.25
CA SER A 188 8.45 -14.76 -12.41
C SER A 188 7.30 -15.74 -12.14
N VAL A 189 7.05 -16.64 -13.09
CA VAL A 189 5.98 -17.65 -13.05
C VAL A 189 6.60 -19.05 -13.08
N TYR A 190 6.04 -19.99 -12.31
CA TYR A 190 6.44 -21.40 -12.41
C TYR A 190 6.04 -22.01 -13.75
N GLY A 191 7.02 -22.57 -14.44
CA GLY A 191 6.85 -23.35 -15.66
C GLY A 191 6.57 -24.83 -15.43
N GLU A 192 6.90 -25.62 -16.45
CA GLU A 192 6.84 -27.08 -16.36
C GLU A 192 7.97 -27.62 -15.47
N PRO A 193 7.70 -28.53 -14.53
CA PRO A 193 8.73 -29.07 -13.66
C PRO A 193 9.71 -29.97 -14.41
N HIS A 194 10.95 -30.02 -13.94
CA HIS A 194 11.99 -30.95 -14.40
C HIS A 194 12.44 -31.92 -13.29
N GLU A 195 13.40 -32.80 -13.58
CA GLU A 195 13.86 -33.84 -12.64
C GLU A 195 15.13 -33.46 -11.86
N GLU A 196 15.88 -32.44 -12.30
CA GLU A 196 17.14 -32.03 -11.65
C GLU A 196 16.91 -31.25 -10.35
N GLU A 197 17.01 -31.91 -9.19
CA GLU A 197 16.83 -31.30 -7.87
C GLU A 197 17.84 -30.18 -7.56
N GLY A 198 17.37 -29.10 -6.92
CA GLY A 198 18.23 -27.99 -6.49
C GLY A 198 18.72 -27.09 -7.62
N ILE A 199 18.15 -27.24 -8.82
CA ILE A 199 18.46 -26.42 -10.00
C ILE A 199 17.20 -25.67 -10.45
N VAL A 200 17.36 -24.38 -10.76
CA VAL A 200 16.36 -23.57 -11.44
C VAL A 200 16.85 -23.20 -12.83
N TYR A 201 16.01 -23.40 -13.84
CA TYR A 201 16.24 -22.90 -15.18
C TYR A 201 15.65 -21.51 -15.34
N ILE A 202 16.49 -20.56 -15.75
CA ILE A 202 16.11 -19.16 -15.96
C ILE A 202 16.44 -18.74 -17.40
N SER A 203 15.74 -17.72 -17.90
CA SER A 203 16.03 -17.13 -19.20
C SER A 203 17.19 -16.13 -19.11
N GLU A 204 17.80 -15.78 -20.25
CA GLU A 204 18.84 -14.73 -20.29
C GLU A 204 18.30 -13.35 -19.88
N GLU A 205 17.05 -13.07 -20.22
CA GLU A 205 16.39 -11.83 -19.82
C GLU A 205 16.27 -11.75 -18.29
N GLN A 206 15.84 -12.83 -17.65
CA GLN A 206 15.76 -12.95 -16.20
C GLN A 206 17.13 -12.86 -15.52
N LEU A 207 18.15 -13.49 -16.11
CA LEU A 207 19.52 -13.35 -15.63
C LEU A 207 19.99 -11.88 -15.69
N GLY A 208 19.68 -11.19 -16.77
CA GLY A 208 19.96 -9.76 -16.95
C GLY A 208 19.23 -8.87 -15.95
N HIS A 209 17.92 -9.06 -15.78
CA HIS A 209 17.09 -8.30 -14.84
C HIS A 209 17.47 -8.54 -13.38
N GLY A 210 17.64 -9.81 -12.99
CA GLY A 210 18.06 -10.17 -11.63
C GLY A 210 19.54 -9.89 -11.35
N GLN A 211 20.33 -9.62 -12.39
CA GLN A 211 21.78 -9.44 -12.33
C GLN A 211 22.48 -10.54 -11.51
N PHE A 212 22.04 -11.79 -11.64
CA PHE A 212 22.54 -12.87 -10.80
C PHE A 212 24.03 -13.15 -11.04
N VAL A 213 24.74 -13.47 -9.96
CA VAL A 213 26.19 -13.69 -10.03
C VAL A 213 26.46 -15.17 -10.21
N LYS A 214 27.28 -15.51 -11.22
CA LYS A 214 27.65 -16.90 -11.51
C LYS A 214 28.30 -17.57 -10.29
N GLY A 215 27.85 -18.78 -9.98
CA GLY A 215 28.34 -19.56 -8.84
C GLY A 215 27.79 -19.13 -7.47
N LYS A 216 26.81 -18.22 -7.44
CA LYS A 216 26.03 -17.91 -6.23
C LYS A 216 24.66 -18.55 -6.34
N SER A 217 24.22 -19.11 -5.21
CA SER A 217 22.90 -19.69 -5.05
C SER A 217 21.82 -18.61 -4.95
N LEU A 218 20.60 -19.01 -5.27
CA LEU A 218 19.39 -18.19 -5.19
C LEU A 218 18.45 -18.81 -4.16
N ILE A 219 17.64 -17.96 -3.53
CA ILE A 219 16.50 -18.37 -2.71
C ILE A 219 15.24 -18.13 -3.53
N ALA A 220 14.42 -19.16 -3.67
CA ALA A 220 13.11 -19.09 -4.29
C ALA A 220 12.01 -19.15 -3.24
N GLU A 221 11.06 -18.23 -3.33
CA GLU A 221 9.90 -18.11 -2.46
C GLU A 221 8.63 -18.06 -3.32
N LYS A 222 7.62 -18.86 -2.95
CA LYS A 222 6.32 -18.84 -3.64
C LYS A 222 5.50 -17.67 -3.14
N GLU A 223 5.03 -16.83 -4.06
CA GLU A 223 4.22 -15.65 -3.72
C GLU A 223 2.72 -15.95 -3.66
N MET A 224 2.18 -16.59 -4.71
CA MET A 224 0.74 -16.90 -4.84
C MET A 224 0.41 -17.88 -5.94
#